data_AF-A0AA47N3F1-F1
#
_entry.id   AF-A0AA47N3F1-F1
#
_cell.length_a   1.000
_cell.length_b   1.000
_cell.length_c   1.000
_cell.angle_alpha   90.00
_cell.angle_beta   90.00
_cell.angle_gamma   90.00
#
_symmetry.space_group_name_H-M   'P 1'
#
loop_
_entity.id
_entity.type
_entity.pdbx_description
1 polymer ?
#
loop_
_entity_poly.entity_id
_entity_poly.type
_entity_poly.pdbx_seq_one_letter_code
_entity_poly.pdbx_strand_id
1 'polypeptide(L)'
;MSLSKGLKRKVDDENRVFREEWKESFAFILPGFKNAKPVCLICKEAVAVCKEYNIRQHHKTKHGSFKVAYPLQTEARKSKIEALAQGYAQSSRILLRGFTSQQRATSASLKTSWLLARNNRPFTDAELFKEVMVSVLEELAVDKSMDGIIASVKQVPLSARSATLRIEALSDAVQGVVISDLTRANYFSLAIDESTDNTDVFVRYFDGKLFREDLLALIPLEGHTTGDILFTELSKVFERLSLSFEKCNLLVTDGAPAMVGRHRGLVSRLKELSPEMHGLHCLIHQSVLCAKLSGELKGVMDRVMRIINFVRGTSSTQHRLFRQLVADSEDATHDDLLLHNDVRWLSKGKALDRFCALLGEVKAFLMSSKNKAAADHLTFEMELIDFQTTSLVKDAFRSAESVSAFWVACSEEYSTKNLAFYVLTMFPSTYTCKSAFSSMNAIKIHERNRLTHTNLENCLRISVTTVTPDIRSIVANNRCQFSH
;
A
#
# COMPACT_ATOMS: atom_id res chain seq x y z
N MET A 1 -20.57 23.14 66.34
CA MET A 1 -20.66 22.08 65.31
C MET A 1 -21.50 22.61 64.16
N SER A 2 -20.99 22.59 62.93
CA SER A 2 -21.77 22.90 61.72
C SER A 2 -21.71 21.69 60.80
N LEU A 3 -22.87 21.10 60.49
CA LEU A 3 -22.96 19.88 59.69
C LEU A 3 -22.68 20.18 58.21
N SER A 4 -21.72 19.46 57.63
CA SER A 4 -21.31 19.62 56.24
C SER A 4 -22.48 19.31 55.28
N LYS A 5 -22.90 20.29 54.47
CA LYS A 5 -23.86 20.08 53.38
C LYS A 5 -23.28 19.07 52.38
N GLY A 6 -23.97 17.95 52.18
CA GLY A 6 -23.57 16.91 51.24
C GLY A 6 -23.65 17.39 49.79
N LEU A 7 -22.49 17.67 49.19
CA LEU A 7 -22.38 17.89 47.74
C LEU A 7 -22.76 16.60 46.99
N LYS A 8 -23.86 16.63 46.24
CA LYS A 8 -24.19 15.61 45.24
C LYS A 8 -23.16 15.68 44.11
N ARG A 9 -22.18 14.78 44.15
CA ARG A 9 -21.09 14.67 43.16
C ARG A 9 -21.68 14.39 41.77
N LYS A 10 -21.31 15.15 40.75
CA LYS A 10 -21.75 14.87 39.37
C LYS A 10 -20.93 13.74 38.77
N VAL A 11 -21.46 13.18 37.69
CA VAL A 11 -20.86 12.04 36.98
C VAL A 11 -19.55 12.41 36.28
N ASP A 12 -19.42 13.69 35.91
CA ASP A 12 -18.37 14.20 35.03
C ASP A 12 -17.13 14.72 35.80
N ASP A 13 -17.25 14.93 37.12
CA ASP A 13 -16.18 15.47 37.98
C ASP A 13 -15.07 14.43 38.30
N GLU A 14 -15.30 13.16 38.01
CA GLU A 14 -14.34 12.07 38.21
C GLU A 14 -13.72 11.70 36.86
N ASN A 15 -12.40 11.79 36.69
CA ASN A 15 -11.70 11.36 35.47
C ASN A 15 -11.87 9.84 35.21
N ARG A 16 -12.94 9.44 34.50
CA ARG A 16 -13.34 8.04 34.22
C ARG A 16 -12.54 7.36 33.10
N VAL A 17 -11.28 7.75 32.95
CA VAL A 17 -10.37 7.23 31.93
C VAL A 17 -10.03 5.78 32.27
N PHE A 18 -10.16 4.89 31.27
CA PHE A 18 -9.68 3.51 31.42
C PHE A 18 -8.16 3.51 31.54
N ARG A 19 -7.62 2.74 32.48
CA ARG A 19 -6.17 2.63 32.67
C ARG A 19 -5.67 1.29 32.16
N GLU A 20 -4.62 1.31 31.34
CA GLU A 20 -4.01 0.09 30.78
C GLU A 20 -3.49 -0.86 31.87
N GLU A 21 -3.13 -0.36 33.06
CA GLU A 21 -2.77 -1.19 34.23
C GLU A 21 -3.87 -2.19 34.63
N TRP A 22 -5.15 -1.92 34.29
CA TRP A 22 -6.29 -2.80 34.56
C TRP A 22 -6.31 -4.03 33.64
N LYS A 23 -5.59 -3.99 32.50
CA LYS A 23 -5.35 -5.14 31.63
C LYS A 23 -4.55 -6.21 32.35
N GLU A 24 -3.42 -5.85 32.94
CA GLU A 24 -2.61 -6.81 33.72
C GLU A 24 -3.26 -7.13 35.07
N SER A 25 -3.72 -6.10 35.79
CA SER A 25 -4.24 -6.24 37.17
C SER A 25 -5.54 -7.02 37.27
N PHE A 26 -6.42 -6.88 36.27
CA PHE A 26 -7.79 -7.39 36.29
C PHE A 26 -8.24 -8.10 35.01
N ALA A 27 -7.36 -8.29 34.01
CA ALA A 27 -7.72 -8.88 32.72
C ALA A 27 -8.89 -8.13 32.04
N PHE A 28 -8.88 -6.80 32.06
CA PHE A 28 -9.88 -5.95 31.38
C PHE A 28 -9.27 -5.19 30.20
N ILE A 29 -10.08 -4.82 29.22
CA ILE A 29 -9.70 -3.92 28.12
C ILE A 29 -10.79 -2.89 27.86
N LEU A 30 -10.44 -1.76 27.25
CA LEU A 30 -11.39 -0.86 26.61
C LEU A 30 -11.37 -1.08 25.08
N PRO A 31 -12.49 -1.49 24.47
CA PRO A 31 -12.60 -1.54 23.01
C PRO A 31 -12.42 -0.15 22.38
N GLY A 32 -11.73 -0.08 21.23
CA GLY A 32 -11.34 1.18 20.57
C GLY A 32 -12.45 1.96 19.85
N PHE A 33 -13.72 1.87 20.28
CA PHE A 33 -14.84 2.60 19.67
C PHE A 33 -15.43 3.67 20.62
N LYS A 34 -16.05 4.70 20.06
CA LYS A 34 -16.62 5.82 20.83
C LYS A 34 -17.68 5.32 21.81
N ASN A 35 -17.61 5.76 23.07
CA ASN A 35 -18.45 5.32 24.19
C ASN A 35 -18.34 3.81 24.54
N ALA A 36 -17.22 3.16 24.23
CA ALA A 36 -16.97 1.80 24.67
C ALA A 36 -17.03 1.64 26.20
N LYS A 37 -17.45 0.44 26.63
CA LYS A 37 -17.47 0.03 28.04
C LYS A 37 -16.30 -0.95 28.29
N PRO A 38 -15.65 -0.92 29.47
CA PRO A 38 -14.60 -1.90 29.80
C PRO A 38 -15.14 -3.34 29.75
N VAL A 39 -14.43 -4.25 29.09
CA VAL A 39 -14.81 -5.65 28.91
C VAL A 39 -13.82 -6.58 29.60
N CYS A 40 -14.32 -7.57 30.33
CA CYS A 40 -13.49 -8.61 30.94
C CYS A 40 -13.00 -9.60 29.88
N LEU A 41 -11.70 -9.84 29.80
CA LEU A 41 -11.11 -10.83 28.89
C LEU A 41 -11.43 -12.28 29.29
N ILE A 42 -11.85 -12.54 30.53
CA ILE A 42 -12.14 -13.89 31.03
C ILE A 42 -13.58 -14.30 30.67
N CYS A 43 -14.61 -13.62 31.20
CA CYS A 43 -16.02 -13.94 30.94
C CYS A 43 -16.65 -13.19 29.75
N LYS A 44 -15.96 -12.22 29.14
CA LYS A 44 -16.46 -11.37 28.04
C LYS A 44 -17.59 -10.40 28.39
N GLU A 45 -17.96 -10.27 29.66
CA GLU A 45 -18.94 -9.29 30.14
C GLU A 45 -18.39 -7.85 30.15
N ALA A 46 -19.27 -6.86 29.94
CA ALA A 46 -18.94 -5.45 30.00
C ALA A 46 -19.38 -4.80 31.33
N VAL A 47 -18.54 -3.94 31.89
CA VAL A 47 -18.86 -3.16 33.09
C VAL A 47 -19.50 -1.83 32.68
N ALA A 48 -20.71 -1.56 33.20
CA ALA A 48 -21.54 -0.43 32.76
C ALA A 48 -20.91 0.96 33.01
N VAL A 49 -20.10 1.10 34.06
CA VAL A 49 -19.46 2.38 34.45
C VAL A 49 -17.96 2.16 34.63
N CYS A 50 -17.16 2.87 33.83
CA CYS A 50 -15.70 2.84 33.87
C CYS A 50 -15.16 3.43 35.19
N LYS A 51 -15.05 2.56 36.21
CA LYS A 51 -14.45 2.85 37.51
C LYS A 51 -13.68 1.62 37.97
N GLU A 52 -12.50 1.86 38.56
CA GLU A 52 -11.64 0.80 39.07
C GLU A 52 -12.39 -0.09 40.09
N TYR A 53 -13.18 0.49 40.99
CA TYR A 53 -13.98 -0.25 41.97
C TYR A 53 -14.86 -1.33 41.30
N ASN A 54 -15.55 -1.00 40.21
CA ASN A 54 -16.43 -1.94 39.52
C ASN A 54 -15.65 -3.07 38.84
N ILE A 55 -14.53 -2.73 38.21
CA ILE A 55 -13.63 -3.66 37.51
C ILE A 55 -12.96 -4.61 38.52
N ARG A 56 -12.42 -4.06 39.61
CA ARG A 56 -11.81 -4.78 40.73
C ARG A 56 -12.82 -5.71 41.40
N GLN A 57 -14.05 -5.24 41.64
CA GLN A 57 -15.10 -6.03 42.26
C GLN A 57 -15.60 -7.15 41.34
N HIS A 58 -15.83 -6.87 40.05
CA HIS A 58 -16.15 -7.90 39.05
C HIS A 58 -15.07 -8.99 39.01
N HIS A 59 -13.79 -8.63 38.92
CA HIS A 59 -12.70 -9.61 38.95
C HIS A 59 -12.68 -10.38 40.29
N LYS A 60 -12.92 -9.73 41.43
CA LYS A 60 -12.92 -10.40 42.74
C LYS A 60 -14.06 -11.42 42.86
N THR A 61 -15.28 -11.08 42.42
CA THR A 61 -16.47 -11.93 42.60
C THR A 61 -16.59 -13.03 41.55
N LYS A 62 -16.27 -12.75 40.27
CA LYS A 62 -16.40 -13.74 39.19
C LYS A 62 -15.10 -14.50 38.89
N HIS A 63 -13.94 -13.93 39.22
CA HIS A 63 -12.63 -14.43 38.79
C HIS A 63 -11.59 -14.45 39.93
N GLY A 64 -12.02 -14.65 41.18
CA GLY A 64 -11.13 -14.71 42.35
C GLY A 64 -10.00 -15.74 42.20
N SER A 65 -10.31 -16.93 41.66
CA SER A 65 -9.34 -17.99 41.37
C SER A 65 -8.29 -17.63 40.31
N PHE A 66 -8.56 -16.66 39.43
CA PHE A 66 -7.63 -16.27 38.37
C PHE A 66 -6.36 -15.61 38.93
N LYS A 67 -6.44 -14.92 40.09
CA LYS A 67 -5.26 -14.39 40.79
C LYS A 67 -4.44 -15.47 41.51
N VAL A 68 -5.05 -16.61 41.81
CA VAL A 68 -4.36 -17.77 42.43
C VAL A 68 -3.65 -18.58 41.35
N ALA A 69 -4.34 -18.88 40.24
CA ALA A 69 -3.78 -19.63 39.12
C ALA A 69 -2.73 -18.85 38.30
N TYR A 70 -2.83 -17.51 38.26
CA TYR A 70 -1.92 -16.64 37.52
C TYR A 70 -1.56 -15.41 38.40
N PRO A 71 -0.54 -15.51 39.28
CA PRO A 71 -0.15 -14.41 40.17
C PRO A 71 0.30 -13.15 39.40
N LEU A 72 0.14 -11.98 40.01
CA LEU A 72 0.54 -10.69 39.42
C LEU A 72 2.06 -10.67 39.14
N GLN A 73 2.47 -9.91 38.11
CA GLN A 73 3.87 -9.75 37.68
C GLN A 73 4.58 -11.05 37.23
N THR A 74 3.86 -12.17 37.07
CA THR A 74 4.43 -13.42 36.52
C THR A 74 4.30 -13.48 35.00
N GLU A 75 5.29 -14.08 34.34
CA GLU A 75 5.27 -14.23 32.89
C GLU A 75 4.11 -15.11 32.41
N ALA A 76 3.79 -16.17 33.15
CA ALA A 76 2.61 -17.00 32.92
C ALA A 76 1.29 -16.20 32.92
N ARG A 77 1.18 -15.15 33.75
CA ARG A 77 0.03 -14.25 33.74
C ARG A 77 0.02 -13.35 32.50
N LYS A 78 1.16 -12.79 32.08
CA LYS A 78 1.26 -11.98 30.86
C LYS A 78 0.85 -12.80 29.64
N SER A 79 1.47 -13.96 29.41
CA SER A 79 1.14 -14.83 28.27
C SER A 79 -0.32 -15.27 28.30
N LYS A 80 -0.92 -15.51 29.48
CA LYS A 80 -2.35 -15.85 29.59
C LYS A 80 -3.26 -14.68 29.24
N ILE A 81 -2.94 -13.46 29.68
CA ILE A 81 -3.71 -12.26 29.37
C ILE A 81 -3.58 -11.91 27.88
N GLU A 82 -2.40 -12.09 27.27
CA GLU A 82 -2.20 -11.96 25.83
C GLU A 82 -3.01 -12.99 25.04
N ALA A 83 -2.97 -14.26 25.41
CA ALA A 83 -3.79 -15.30 24.78
C ALA A 83 -5.29 -15.00 24.89
N LEU A 84 -5.76 -14.48 26.05
CA LEU A 84 -7.15 -14.07 26.24
C LEU A 84 -7.51 -12.80 25.43
N ALA A 85 -6.56 -11.90 25.20
CA ALA A 85 -6.71 -10.70 24.37
C ALA A 85 -6.70 -11.03 22.87
N GLN A 86 -5.82 -11.94 22.42
CA GLN A 86 -5.81 -12.48 21.07
C GLN A 86 -7.09 -13.28 20.80
N GLY A 87 -7.50 -14.14 21.72
CA GLY A 87 -8.78 -14.84 21.66
C GLY A 87 -9.97 -13.88 21.68
N TYR A 88 -9.89 -12.75 22.38
CA TYR A 88 -10.89 -11.67 22.28
C TYR A 88 -10.87 -11.00 20.90
N ALA A 89 -9.71 -10.70 20.32
CA ALA A 89 -9.59 -10.11 18.99
C ALA A 89 -10.14 -11.05 17.89
N GLN A 90 -9.89 -12.35 18.00
CA GLN A 90 -10.50 -13.38 17.15
C GLN A 90 -12.02 -13.46 17.39
N SER A 91 -12.47 -13.53 18.64
CA SER A 91 -13.89 -13.52 19.02
C SER A 91 -14.59 -12.20 18.65
N SER A 92 -13.86 -11.11 18.48
CA SER A 92 -14.36 -9.81 18.02
C SER A 92 -14.90 -9.88 16.58
N ARG A 93 -14.63 -10.97 15.83
CA ARG A 93 -15.37 -11.29 14.60
C ARG A 93 -16.88 -11.47 14.86
N ILE A 94 -17.31 -11.77 16.09
CA ILE A 94 -18.72 -11.86 16.51
C ILE A 94 -19.43 -10.49 16.49
N LEU A 95 -18.73 -9.35 16.41
CA LEU A 95 -19.36 -8.03 16.21
C LEU A 95 -20.19 -7.92 14.91
N LEU A 96 -20.00 -8.83 13.94
CA LEU A 96 -20.90 -8.98 12.78
C LEU A 96 -22.36 -9.29 13.16
N ARG A 97 -22.61 -9.81 14.38
CA ARG A 97 -23.97 -10.03 14.91
C ARG A 97 -24.64 -8.73 15.41
N GLY A 98 -23.86 -7.72 15.78
CA GLY A 98 -24.37 -6.41 16.21
C GLY A 98 -24.71 -5.47 15.04
N PHE A 99 -24.22 -5.76 13.83
CA PHE A 99 -24.56 -5.02 12.63
C PHE A 99 -25.97 -5.40 12.14
N THR A 100 -26.71 -4.41 11.62
CA THR A 100 -27.92 -4.68 10.83
C THR A 100 -27.57 -5.43 9.54
N SER A 101 -28.55 -6.06 8.89
CA SER A 101 -28.32 -6.69 7.58
C SER A 101 -27.80 -5.68 6.54
N GLN A 102 -28.28 -4.42 6.59
CA GLN A 102 -27.79 -3.33 5.74
C GLN A 102 -26.32 -2.97 6.03
N GLN A 103 -25.91 -2.94 7.30
CA GLN A 103 -24.51 -2.71 7.67
C GLN A 103 -23.60 -3.88 7.26
N ARG A 104 -24.07 -5.13 7.34
CA ARG A 104 -23.36 -6.29 6.79
C ARG A 104 -23.19 -6.20 5.28
N ALA A 105 -24.27 -5.90 4.54
CA ALA A 105 -24.24 -5.69 3.09
C ALA A 105 -23.29 -4.54 2.70
N THR A 106 -23.31 -3.43 3.45
CA THR A 106 -22.38 -2.30 3.24
C THR A 106 -20.92 -2.70 3.53
N SER A 107 -20.67 -3.49 4.57
CA SER A 107 -19.33 -4.01 4.86
C SER A 107 -18.81 -4.97 3.79
N ALA A 108 -19.69 -5.80 3.21
CA ALA A 108 -19.34 -6.67 2.08
C ALA A 108 -19.02 -5.84 0.83
N SER A 109 -19.89 -4.88 0.48
CA SER A 109 -19.69 -3.92 -0.61
C SER A 109 -18.34 -3.21 -0.52
N LEU A 110 -18.00 -2.62 0.62
CA LEU A 110 -16.69 -1.98 0.86
C LEU A 110 -15.51 -2.94 0.66
N LYS A 111 -15.61 -4.21 1.09
CA LYS A 111 -14.53 -5.19 0.87
C LYS A 111 -14.37 -5.57 -0.60
N THR A 112 -15.46 -5.77 -1.33
CA THR A 112 -15.42 -6.05 -2.77
C THR A 112 -14.81 -4.87 -3.52
N SER A 113 -15.23 -3.64 -3.21
CA SER A 113 -14.69 -2.41 -3.80
C SER A 113 -13.21 -2.17 -3.49
N TRP A 114 -12.74 -2.52 -2.28
CA TRP A 114 -11.32 -2.53 -1.94
C TRP A 114 -10.53 -3.51 -2.82
N LEU A 115 -11.04 -4.73 -3.01
CA LEU A 115 -10.41 -5.74 -3.87
C LEU A 115 -10.40 -5.33 -5.35
N LEU A 116 -11.48 -4.72 -5.85
CA LEU A 116 -11.56 -4.18 -7.21
C LEU A 116 -10.45 -3.15 -7.47
N ALA A 117 -10.37 -2.12 -6.63
CA ALA A 117 -9.36 -1.07 -6.76
C ALA A 117 -7.93 -1.60 -6.59
N ARG A 118 -7.68 -2.51 -5.62
CA ARG A 118 -6.38 -3.18 -5.43
C ARG A 118 -5.91 -3.95 -6.67
N ASN A 119 -6.83 -4.53 -7.44
CA ASN A 119 -6.54 -5.28 -8.65
C ASN A 119 -6.73 -4.44 -9.94
N ASN A 120 -6.85 -3.12 -9.80
CA ASN A 120 -7.08 -2.17 -10.91
C ASN A 120 -8.31 -2.51 -11.79
N ARG A 121 -9.33 -3.21 -11.25
CA ARG A 121 -10.52 -3.69 -11.99
C ARG A 121 -11.61 -2.62 -12.17
N PRO A 122 -12.27 -2.51 -13.34
CA PRO A 122 -13.36 -1.55 -13.57
C PRO A 122 -14.48 -1.59 -12.53
N PHE A 123 -15.19 -0.46 -12.39
CA PHE A 123 -16.33 -0.38 -11.47
C PHE A 123 -17.51 -1.26 -11.93
N THR A 124 -17.62 -1.49 -13.24
CA THR A 124 -18.59 -2.40 -13.87
C THR A 124 -18.38 -3.85 -13.47
N ASP A 125 -17.15 -4.29 -13.23
CA ASP A 125 -16.85 -5.65 -12.75
C ASP A 125 -17.56 -5.97 -11.43
N ALA A 126 -17.90 -4.95 -10.62
CA ALA A 126 -18.65 -5.14 -9.37
C ALA A 126 -20.02 -5.82 -9.60
N GLU A 127 -20.70 -5.45 -10.69
CA GLU A 127 -22.00 -6.02 -11.07
C GLU A 127 -21.82 -7.46 -11.57
N LEU A 128 -20.86 -7.67 -12.47
CA LEU A 128 -20.51 -9.01 -12.98
C LEU A 128 -20.08 -9.97 -11.86
N PHE A 129 -19.26 -9.55 -10.90
CA PHE A 129 -18.89 -10.39 -9.76
C PHE A 129 -20.10 -10.74 -8.90
N LYS A 130 -21.09 -9.85 -8.78
CA LYS A 130 -22.33 -10.15 -8.06
C LYS A 130 -23.17 -11.19 -8.81
N GLU A 131 -23.29 -11.08 -10.12
CA GLU A 131 -23.99 -12.05 -10.96
C GLU A 131 -23.32 -13.44 -10.90
N VAL A 132 -21.99 -13.49 -11.04
CA VAL A 132 -21.20 -14.73 -10.91
C VAL A 132 -21.37 -15.35 -9.52
N MET A 133 -21.30 -14.58 -8.43
CA MET A 133 -21.52 -15.10 -7.08
C MET A 133 -22.94 -15.66 -6.90
N VAL A 134 -23.96 -14.99 -7.45
CA VAL A 134 -25.35 -15.46 -7.36
C VAL A 134 -25.53 -16.75 -8.15
N SER A 135 -25.06 -16.80 -9.40
CA SER A 135 -25.16 -17.99 -10.27
C SER A 135 -24.46 -19.22 -9.65
N VAL A 136 -23.25 -19.04 -9.09
CA VAL A 136 -22.55 -20.13 -8.40
C VAL A 136 -23.29 -20.58 -7.13
N LEU A 137 -23.87 -19.67 -6.36
CA LEU A 137 -24.61 -20.03 -5.15
C LEU A 137 -25.95 -20.71 -5.46
N GLU A 138 -26.60 -20.35 -6.57
CA GLU A 138 -27.85 -20.96 -7.02
C GLU A 138 -27.61 -22.40 -7.53
N GLU A 139 -26.52 -22.65 -8.26
CA GLU A 139 -26.13 -24.00 -8.70
C GLU A 139 -25.71 -24.91 -7.52
N LEU A 140 -25.07 -24.34 -6.50
CA LEU A 140 -24.64 -25.07 -5.29
C LEU A 140 -25.76 -25.23 -4.24
N ALA A 141 -26.93 -24.61 -4.42
CA ALA A 141 -28.05 -24.68 -3.48
C ALA A 141 -28.84 -25.97 -3.62
N VAL A 142 -28.26 -27.08 -3.15
CA VAL A 142 -28.91 -28.42 -3.13
C VAL A 142 -30.16 -28.45 -2.24
N ASP A 143 -30.27 -27.53 -1.27
CA ASP A 143 -31.47 -27.34 -0.45
C ASP A 143 -31.69 -25.87 -0.03
N LYS A 144 -32.81 -25.60 0.66
CA LYS A 144 -33.23 -24.26 1.09
C LYS A 144 -32.35 -23.61 2.17
N SER A 145 -31.31 -24.28 2.68
CA SER A 145 -30.39 -23.68 3.65
C SER A 145 -29.62 -22.48 3.08
N MET A 146 -29.44 -22.44 1.76
CA MET A 146 -28.70 -21.38 1.06
C MET A 146 -29.57 -20.18 0.63
N ASP A 147 -30.91 -20.31 0.62
CA ASP A 147 -31.86 -19.24 0.21
C ASP A 147 -31.57 -17.90 0.90
N GLY A 148 -31.35 -17.93 2.22
CA GLY A 148 -31.06 -16.73 3.01
C GLY A 148 -29.69 -16.10 2.70
N ILE A 149 -28.72 -16.91 2.26
CA ILE A 149 -27.39 -16.44 1.83
C ILE A 149 -27.51 -15.80 0.44
N ILE A 150 -28.19 -16.47 -0.51
CA ILE A 150 -28.44 -15.95 -1.86
C ILE A 150 -29.19 -14.62 -1.79
N ALA A 151 -30.26 -14.54 -0.99
CA ALA A 151 -30.99 -13.30 -0.75
C ALA A 151 -30.08 -12.19 -0.15
N SER A 152 -29.21 -12.54 0.80
CA SER A 152 -28.25 -11.60 1.37
C SER A 152 -27.22 -11.09 0.35
N VAL A 153 -26.72 -11.95 -0.54
CA VAL A 153 -25.80 -11.58 -1.64
C VAL A 153 -26.52 -10.68 -2.66
N LYS A 154 -27.76 -11.01 -3.03
CA LYS A 154 -28.62 -10.18 -3.89
C LYS A 154 -28.87 -8.79 -3.30
N GLN A 155 -28.86 -8.63 -1.97
CA GLN A 155 -28.96 -7.33 -1.29
C GLN A 155 -27.64 -6.54 -1.19
N VAL A 156 -26.47 -7.09 -1.53
CA VAL A 156 -25.21 -6.33 -1.48
C VAL A 156 -25.20 -5.25 -2.58
N PRO A 157 -24.98 -3.97 -2.25
CA PRO A 157 -24.90 -2.89 -3.24
C PRO A 157 -23.55 -2.94 -3.96
N LEU A 158 -23.53 -3.55 -5.14
CA LEU A 158 -22.34 -3.70 -6.00
C LEU A 158 -22.56 -3.11 -7.40
N SER A 159 -23.43 -2.10 -7.54
CA SER A 159 -23.50 -1.37 -8.80
C SER A 159 -22.22 -0.58 -9.07
N ALA A 160 -21.94 -0.22 -10.32
CA ALA A 160 -20.78 0.61 -10.67
C ALA A 160 -20.77 1.92 -9.86
N ARG A 161 -21.94 2.58 -9.72
CA ARG A 161 -22.13 3.76 -8.85
C ARG A 161 -21.85 3.45 -7.38
N SER A 162 -22.27 2.28 -6.88
CA SER A 162 -21.97 1.86 -5.50
C SER A 162 -20.47 1.67 -5.30
N ALA A 163 -19.79 1.04 -6.26
CA ALA A 163 -18.36 0.78 -6.21
C ALA A 163 -17.53 2.08 -6.20
N THR A 164 -17.90 3.07 -7.03
CA THR A 164 -17.29 4.41 -7.01
C THR A 164 -17.40 5.05 -5.61
N LEU A 165 -18.61 5.12 -5.05
CA LEU A 165 -18.86 5.69 -3.72
C LEU A 165 -18.16 4.92 -2.58
N ARG A 166 -17.96 3.61 -2.73
CA ARG A 166 -17.17 2.81 -1.77
C ARG A 166 -15.69 3.15 -1.87
N ILE A 167 -15.16 3.28 -3.09
CA ILE A 167 -13.75 3.58 -3.36
C ILE A 167 -13.39 4.99 -2.88
N GLU A 168 -14.28 5.97 -3.06
CA GLU A 168 -14.16 7.31 -2.46
C GLU A 168 -14.02 7.21 -0.93
N ALA A 169 -14.99 6.62 -0.22
CA ALA A 169 -14.94 6.54 1.24
C ALA A 169 -13.79 5.68 1.81
N LEU A 170 -13.28 4.69 1.04
CA LEU A 170 -12.08 3.93 1.38
C LEU A 170 -10.80 4.76 1.17
N SER A 171 -10.74 5.53 0.09
CA SER A 171 -9.65 6.47 -0.20
C SER A 171 -9.55 7.54 0.89
N ASP A 172 -10.66 8.18 1.25
CA ASP A 172 -10.74 9.16 2.35
C ASP A 172 -10.24 8.57 3.68
N ALA A 173 -10.61 7.32 3.97
CA ALA A 173 -10.19 6.63 5.18
C ALA A 173 -8.68 6.33 5.19
N VAL A 174 -8.10 5.95 4.05
CA VAL A 174 -6.64 5.78 3.90
C VAL A 174 -5.93 7.13 4.01
N GLN A 175 -6.40 8.16 3.30
CA GLN A 175 -5.83 9.50 3.32
C GLN A 175 -5.85 10.09 4.74
N GLY A 176 -6.94 9.91 5.49
CA GLY A 176 -7.03 10.35 6.89
C GLY A 176 -6.00 9.69 7.82
N VAL A 177 -5.65 8.41 7.58
CA VAL A 177 -4.57 7.73 8.32
C VAL A 177 -3.21 8.32 7.93
N VAL A 178 -2.93 8.46 6.63
CA VAL A 178 -1.66 9.04 6.14
C VAL A 178 -1.45 10.45 6.69
N ILE A 179 -2.47 11.32 6.67
CA ILE A 179 -2.40 12.67 7.24
C ILE A 179 -2.14 12.60 8.75
N SER A 180 -2.89 11.78 9.48
CA SER A 180 -2.70 11.62 10.93
C SER A 180 -1.28 11.16 11.28
N ASP A 181 -0.68 10.28 10.49
CA ASP A 181 0.69 9.80 10.72
C ASP A 181 1.74 10.84 10.31
N LEU A 182 1.55 11.57 9.20
CA LEU A 182 2.42 12.69 8.80
C LEU A 182 2.41 13.83 9.83
N THR A 183 1.25 14.19 10.38
CA THR A 183 1.15 15.20 11.44
C THR A 183 1.96 14.80 12.68
N ARG A 184 1.92 13.51 13.04
CA ARG A 184 2.62 12.93 14.19
C ARG A 184 4.11 12.65 13.93
N ALA A 185 4.51 12.37 12.70
CA ALA A 185 5.89 12.08 12.33
C ALA A 185 6.80 13.27 12.67
N ASN A 186 8.06 12.97 13.02
CA ASN A 186 9.09 14.01 13.21
C ASN A 186 9.59 14.54 11.87
N TYR A 187 9.73 13.65 10.88
CA TYR A 187 10.18 13.94 9.52
C TYR A 187 9.41 13.08 8.52
N PHE A 188 9.25 13.60 7.31
CA PHE A 188 8.82 12.83 6.13
C PHE A 188 9.56 13.35 4.89
N SER A 189 9.63 12.54 3.83
CA SER A 189 10.11 12.98 2.53
C SER A 189 9.01 12.91 1.47
N LEU A 190 9.21 13.67 0.39
CA LEU A 190 8.36 13.69 -0.80
C LEU A 190 9.11 13.07 -1.98
N ALA A 191 8.41 12.29 -2.79
CA ALA A 191 8.84 11.91 -4.13
C ALA A 191 7.81 12.43 -5.12
N ILE A 192 8.25 13.25 -6.06
CA ILE A 192 7.38 13.90 -7.04
C ILE A 192 7.91 13.55 -8.43
N ASP A 193 7.05 12.91 -9.23
CA ASP A 193 7.36 12.45 -10.59
C ASP A 193 6.31 12.97 -11.57
N GLU A 194 6.74 13.50 -12.71
CA GLU A 194 5.85 14.06 -13.73
C GLU A 194 5.41 12.94 -14.68
N SER A 195 4.10 12.74 -14.80
CA SER A 195 3.47 11.85 -15.79
C SER A 195 2.79 12.69 -16.87
N THR A 196 2.39 12.06 -17.98
CA THR A 196 1.90 12.74 -19.20
C THR A 196 0.88 13.85 -18.97
N ASP A 197 -0.05 13.69 -18.02
CA ASP A 197 -1.13 14.65 -17.73
C ASP A 197 -1.25 15.03 -16.24
N ASN A 198 -0.46 14.42 -15.35
CA ASN A 198 -0.56 14.61 -13.90
C ASN A 198 0.83 14.54 -13.24
N THR A 199 0.99 15.18 -12.08
CA THR A 199 2.12 14.96 -11.17
C THR A 199 1.72 14.04 -10.02
N ASP A 200 2.48 12.95 -9.85
CA ASP A 200 2.30 11.97 -8.78
C ASP A 200 3.09 12.43 -7.53
N VAL A 201 2.40 12.70 -6.41
CA VAL A 201 3.03 13.11 -5.15
C VAL A 201 2.97 11.98 -4.13
N PHE A 202 4.13 11.36 -3.86
CA PHE A 202 4.30 10.31 -2.86
C PHE A 202 4.95 10.84 -1.58
N VAL A 203 4.58 10.28 -0.43
CA VAL A 203 5.16 10.55 0.89
C VAL A 203 5.84 9.31 1.45
N ARG A 204 6.98 9.50 2.12
CA ARG A 204 7.66 8.46 2.91
C ARG A 204 7.88 8.94 4.33
N TYR A 205 7.38 8.17 5.29
CA TYR A 205 7.27 8.56 6.70
C TYR A 205 7.37 7.34 7.61
N PHE A 206 7.53 7.56 8.92
CA PHE A 206 7.52 6.50 9.93
C PHE A 206 6.23 6.59 10.75
N ASP A 207 5.42 5.52 10.77
CA ASP A 207 4.08 5.51 11.41
C ASP A 207 4.12 5.29 12.95
N GLY A 208 5.33 5.15 13.51
CA GLY A 208 5.57 4.71 14.89
C GLY A 208 5.97 3.24 15.02
N LYS A 209 5.95 2.47 13.92
CA LYS A 209 6.29 1.04 13.87
C LYS A 209 7.15 0.66 12.67
N LEU A 210 6.81 1.18 11.49
CA LEU A 210 7.50 0.89 10.22
C LEU A 210 7.54 2.13 9.31
N PHE A 211 8.48 2.10 8.37
CA PHE A 211 8.54 3.07 7.28
C PHE A 211 7.47 2.73 6.25
N ARG A 212 6.64 3.73 5.90
CA ARG A 212 5.60 3.62 4.89
C ARG A 212 5.93 4.50 3.71
N GLU A 213 5.45 4.07 2.55
CA GLU A 213 5.32 4.89 1.34
C GLU A 213 3.85 4.85 0.92
N ASP A 214 3.26 6.01 0.67
CA ASP A 214 1.87 6.14 0.23
C ASP A 214 1.71 7.32 -0.74
N LEU A 215 0.69 7.26 -1.60
CA LEU A 215 0.30 8.39 -2.43
C LEU A 215 -0.31 9.49 -1.54
N LEU A 216 0.25 10.70 -1.56
CA LEU A 216 -0.33 11.86 -0.87
C LEU A 216 -1.44 12.49 -1.70
N ALA A 217 -1.16 12.78 -2.97
CA ALA A 217 -2.07 13.41 -3.92
C ALA A 217 -1.70 13.10 -5.38
N LEU A 218 -2.66 13.24 -6.28
CA LEU A 218 -2.48 13.25 -7.72
C LEU A 218 -2.84 14.65 -8.23
N ILE A 219 -1.87 15.41 -8.73
CA ILE A 219 -2.09 16.79 -9.16
C ILE A 219 -2.29 16.81 -10.69
N PRO A 220 -3.50 17.10 -11.21
CA PRO A 220 -3.68 17.30 -12.65
C PRO A 220 -2.93 18.56 -13.10
N LEU A 221 -2.31 18.52 -14.27
CA LEU A 221 -1.58 19.65 -14.83
C LEU A 221 -2.15 20.04 -16.19
N GLU A 222 -2.51 21.32 -16.33
CA GLU A 222 -3.03 21.89 -17.57
C GLU A 222 -1.97 22.80 -18.20
N GLY A 223 -1.56 22.49 -19.43
CA GLY A 223 -0.63 23.32 -20.20
C GLY A 223 0.84 23.12 -19.81
N HIS A 224 1.49 24.17 -19.28
CA HIS A 224 2.93 24.19 -19.04
C HIS A 224 3.31 23.76 -17.62
N THR A 225 4.24 22.83 -17.50
CA THR A 225 4.71 22.28 -16.21
C THR A 225 5.93 23.03 -15.69
N THR A 226 5.71 24.23 -15.15
CA THR A 226 6.78 25.05 -14.54
C THR A 226 6.88 24.81 -13.03
N GLY A 227 8.06 25.02 -12.45
CA GLY A 227 8.27 24.90 -10.99
C GLY A 227 7.43 25.84 -10.14
N ASP A 228 6.93 26.93 -10.72
CA ASP A 228 5.98 27.87 -10.09
C ASP A 228 4.57 27.27 -9.96
N ILE A 229 4.08 26.66 -11.04
CA ILE A 229 2.78 25.98 -11.10
C ILE A 229 2.80 24.75 -10.18
N LEU A 230 3.86 23.93 -10.27
CA LEU A 230 4.05 22.77 -9.39
C LEU A 230 4.07 23.15 -7.91
N PHE A 231 4.78 24.24 -7.55
CA PHE A 231 4.83 24.75 -6.18
C PHE A 231 3.45 25.26 -5.72
N THR A 232 2.73 25.97 -6.58
CA THR A 232 1.40 26.52 -6.28
C THR A 232 0.38 25.41 -6.03
N GLU A 233 0.29 24.40 -6.92
CA GLU A 233 -0.64 23.29 -6.75
C GLU A 233 -0.26 22.39 -5.56
N LEU A 234 1.04 22.14 -5.32
CA LEU A 234 1.49 21.40 -4.15
C LEU A 234 1.16 22.14 -2.85
N SER A 235 1.28 23.47 -2.82
CA SER A 235 0.91 24.29 -1.66
C SER A 235 -0.58 24.22 -1.37
N LYS A 236 -1.45 24.33 -2.39
CA LYS A 236 -2.91 24.12 -2.25
C LYS A 236 -3.25 22.73 -1.70
N VAL A 237 -2.51 21.69 -2.09
CA VAL A 237 -2.66 20.35 -1.51
C VAL A 237 -2.29 20.36 -0.02
N PHE A 238 -1.15 20.93 0.34
CA PHE A 238 -0.69 20.98 1.73
C PHE A 238 -1.65 21.78 2.64
N GLU A 239 -2.14 22.93 2.18
CA GLU A 239 -3.18 23.72 2.86
C GLU A 239 -4.47 22.92 3.06
N ARG A 240 -4.98 22.30 1.98
CA ARG A 240 -6.20 21.46 2.01
C ARG A 240 -6.08 20.29 3.00
N LEU A 241 -4.89 19.71 3.13
CA LEU A 241 -4.62 18.59 4.04
C LEU A 241 -4.14 19.04 5.44
N SER A 242 -4.01 20.35 5.69
CA SER A 242 -3.47 20.93 6.93
C SER A 242 -2.08 20.40 7.31
N LEU A 243 -1.20 20.26 6.30
CA LEU A 243 0.18 19.80 6.45
C LEU A 243 1.18 20.96 6.32
N SER A 244 2.32 20.86 7.00
CA SER A 244 3.44 21.83 6.94
C SER A 244 4.65 21.23 6.23
N PHE A 245 5.37 22.05 5.45
CA PHE A 245 6.64 21.67 4.82
C PHE A 245 7.84 21.66 5.79
N GLU A 246 7.71 22.21 7.00
CA GLU A 246 8.83 22.26 7.99
C GLU A 246 9.39 20.88 8.33
N LYS A 247 8.53 19.86 8.34
CA LYS A 247 8.90 18.46 8.60
C LYS A 247 9.35 17.70 7.35
N CYS A 248 9.29 18.33 6.17
CA CYS A 248 9.77 17.74 4.93
C CYS A 248 11.31 17.78 4.92
N ASN A 249 11.96 16.63 5.08
CA ASN A 249 13.42 16.58 5.14
C ASN A 249 14.09 16.38 3.77
N LEU A 250 13.37 15.82 2.81
CA LEU A 250 13.87 15.55 1.46
C LEU A 250 12.74 15.66 0.42
N LEU A 251 13.04 16.29 -0.70
CA LEU A 251 12.27 16.17 -1.94
C LEU A 251 13.09 15.43 -3.00
N VAL A 252 12.53 14.35 -3.55
CA VAL A 252 13.07 13.57 -4.66
C VAL A 252 12.31 13.87 -5.95
N THR A 253 13.02 14.20 -7.02
CA THR A 253 12.42 14.55 -8.33
C THR A 253 13.10 13.84 -9.50
N ASP A 254 12.53 13.91 -10.70
CA ASP A 254 13.11 13.38 -11.93
C ASP A 254 14.35 14.14 -12.46
N GLY A 255 14.67 15.30 -11.86
CA GLY A 255 15.76 16.16 -12.29
C GLY A 255 15.42 17.13 -13.44
N ALA A 256 14.16 17.26 -13.85
CA ALA A 256 13.76 18.22 -14.87
C ALA A 256 14.08 19.68 -14.46
N PRO A 257 14.30 20.61 -15.41
CA PRO A 257 14.56 22.01 -15.09
C PRO A 257 13.47 22.70 -14.26
N ALA A 258 12.21 22.29 -14.43
CA ALA A 258 11.08 22.74 -13.61
C ALA A 258 11.16 22.27 -12.15
N MET A 259 11.90 21.19 -11.89
CA MET A 259 12.09 20.62 -10.56
C MET A 259 13.34 21.18 -9.86
N VAL A 260 14.50 21.11 -10.52
CA VAL A 260 15.81 21.40 -9.90
C VAL A 260 16.43 22.74 -10.31
N GLY A 261 15.72 23.55 -11.12
CA GLY A 261 16.23 24.82 -11.63
C GLY A 261 16.59 25.82 -10.52
N ARG A 262 17.85 26.25 -10.47
CA ARG A 262 18.47 27.03 -9.36
C ARG A 262 17.62 28.16 -8.76
N HIS A 263 16.87 28.89 -9.58
CA HIS A 263 16.08 30.07 -9.16
C HIS A 263 14.57 29.96 -9.40
N ARG A 264 14.09 28.92 -10.10
CA ARG A 264 12.68 28.79 -10.51
C ARG A 264 12.11 27.38 -10.33
N GLY A 265 12.95 26.41 -9.98
CA GLY A 265 12.55 25.03 -9.78
C GLY A 265 11.83 24.81 -8.45
N LEU A 266 10.98 23.78 -8.42
CA LEU A 266 10.21 23.38 -7.24
C LEU A 266 11.09 23.19 -5.99
N VAL A 267 12.26 22.54 -6.14
CA VAL A 267 13.22 22.31 -5.04
C VAL A 267 13.71 23.63 -4.43
N SER A 268 14.05 24.61 -5.26
CA SER A 268 14.53 25.91 -4.78
C SER A 268 13.45 26.67 -4.01
N ARG A 269 12.20 26.63 -4.49
CA ARG A 269 11.06 27.29 -3.85
C ARG A 269 10.69 26.65 -2.51
N LEU A 270 10.70 25.31 -2.42
CA LEU A 270 10.45 24.63 -1.15
C LEU A 270 11.57 24.84 -0.13
N LYS A 271 12.83 25.06 -0.57
CA LYS A 271 13.93 25.45 0.32
C LYS A 271 13.76 26.84 0.95
N GLU A 272 12.98 27.73 0.34
CA GLU A 272 12.63 29.03 0.94
C GLU A 272 11.65 28.86 2.13
N LEU A 273 10.84 27.79 2.13
CA LEU A 273 9.93 27.44 3.23
C LEU A 273 10.57 26.50 4.28
N SER A 274 11.45 25.59 3.84
CA SER A 274 12.16 24.64 4.71
C SER A 274 13.65 24.60 4.31
N PRO A 275 14.50 25.46 4.90
CA PRO A 275 15.92 25.58 4.52
C PRO A 275 16.73 24.29 4.70
N GLU A 276 16.35 23.48 5.69
CA GLU A 276 16.97 22.17 5.99
C GLU A 276 16.50 21.04 5.05
N MET A 277 15.49 21.28 4.21
CA MET A 277 15.00 20.30 3.24
C MET A 277 16.05 20.08 2.14
N HIS A 278 16.44 18.83 1.94
CA HIS A 278 17.34 18.45 0.86
C HIS A 278 16.57 18.23 -0.45
N GLY A 279 17.23 18.45 -1.59
CA GLY A 279 16.70 18.12 -2.91
C GLY A 279 17.59 17.08 -3.58
N LEU A 280 17.01 15.97 -4.04
CA LEU A 280 17.75 14.87 -4.65
C LEU A 280 17.13 14.48 -6.00
N HIS A 281 17.98 14.36 -7.01
CA HIS A 281 17.58 13.77 -8.29
C HIS A 281 17.43 12.25 -8.09
N CYS A 282 16.24 11.72 -8.36
CA CYS A 282 15.88 10.31 -8.29
C CYS A 282 16.98 9.39 -8.83
N LEU A 283 17.50 8.50 -7.97
CA LEU A 283 18.61 7.61 -8.33
C LEU A 283 18.27 6.70 -9.52
N ILE A 284 17.00 6.35 -9.76
CA ILE A 284 16.61 5.59 -10.95
C ILE A 284 16.63 6.47 -12.21
N HIS A 285 16.26 7.74 -12.13
CA HIS A 285 16.39 8.67 -13.27
C HIS A 285 17.87 8.96 -13.57
N GLN A 286 18.69 9.23 -12.54
CA GLN A 286 20.14 9.32 -12.71
C GLN A 286 20.73 8.02 -13.26
N SER A 287 20.35 6.85 -12.74
CA SER A 287 20.81 5.56 -13.26
C SER A 287 20.38 5.34 -14.71
N VAL A 288 19.19 5.77 -15.13
CA VAL A 288 18.76 5.71 -16.55
C VAL A 288 19.56 6.68 -17.42
N LEU A 289 19.88 7.87 -16.92
CA LEU A 289 20.68 8.88 -17.63
C LEU A 289 22.15 8.47 -17.76
N CYS A 290 22.74 7.87 -16.71
CA CYS A 290 24.10 7.35 -16.68
C CYS A 290 24.24 6.00 -17.38
N ALA A 291 23.24 5.12 -17.27
CA ALA A 291 23.14 3.86 -18.02
C ALA A 291 22.48 4.04 -19.40
N LYS A 292 22.55 5.24 -19.98
CA LYS A 292 22.48 5.40 -21.44
C LYS A 292 23.66 4.64 -22.02
N LEU A 293 23.40 3.40 -22.41
CA LEU A 293 24.34 2.55 -23.12
C LEU A 293 25.01 3.36 -24.23
N SER A 294 26.34 3.32 -24.26
CA SER A 294 27.19 4.02 -25.21
C SER A 294 28.15 3.02 -25.85
N GLY A 295 28.76 3.41 -26.98
CA GLY A 295 29.68 2.54 -27.72
C GLY A 295 29.07 1.19 -28.09
N GLU A 296 29.84 0.12 -27.93
CA GLU A 296 29.49 -1.23 -28.37
C GLU A 296 28.29 -1.82 -27.61
N LEU A 297 28.20 -1.61 -26.30
CA LEU A 297 27.07 -2.06 -25.47
C LEU A 297 25.74 -1.44 -25.92
N LYS A 298 25.75 -0.22 -26.46
CA LYS A 298 24.57 0.36 -27.12
C LYS A 298 24.22 -0.40 -28.39
N GLY A 299 25.19 -0.61 -29.26
CA GLY A 299 25.00 -1.34 -30.52
C GLY A 299 24.49 -2.77 -30.30
N VAL A 300 24.96 -3.44 -29.25
CA VAL A 300 24.48 -4.75 -28.78
C VAL A 300 23.01 -4.68 -28.36
N MET A 301 22.65 -3.78 -27.45
CA MET A 301 21.28 -3.68 -26.96
C MET A 301 20.30 -3.26 -28.06
N ASP A 302 20.72 -2.38 -28.96
CA ASP A 302 19.94 -1.98 -30.15
C ASP A 302 19.80 -3.14 -31.16
N ARG A 303 20.73 -4.10 -31.20
CA ARG A 303 20.57 -5.37 -31.95
C ARG A 303 19.57 -6.29 -31.26
N VAL A 304 19.73 -6.58 -29.96
CA VAL A 304 18.79 -7.41 -29.18
C VAL A 304 17.36 -6.87 -29.26
N MET A 305 17.17 -5.56 -29.12
CA MET A 305 15.85 -4.92 -29.22
C MET A 305 15.25 -5.01 -30.62
N ARG A 306 16.07 -4.94 -31.69
CA ARG A 306 15.59 -5.18 -33.06
C ARG A 306 15.15 -6.63 -33.27
N ILE A 307 15.85 -7.60 -32.69
CA ILE A 307 15.45 -9.02 -32.74
C ILE A 307 14.11 -9.24 -32.02
N ILE A 308 13.96 -8.72 -30.80
CA ILE A 308 12.71 -8.82 -30.01
C ILE A 308 11.54 -8.17 -30.77
N ASN A 309 11.75 -6.96 -31.32
CA ASN A 309 10.71 -6.26 -32.08
C ASN A 309 10.39 -6.94 -33.42
N PHE A 310 11.35 -7.60 -34.06
CA PHE A 310 11.11 -8.42 -35.25
C PHE A 310 10.22 -9.63 -34.92
N VAL A 311 10.58 -10.40 -33.88
CA VAL A 311 9.84 -11.61 -33.47
C VAL A 311 8.44 -11.29 -32.94
N ARG A 312 8.29 -10.25 -32.11
CA ARG A 312 7.02 -9.93 -31.43
C ARG A 312 6.17 -8.85 -32.10
N GLY A 313 6.79 -7.86 -32.75
CA GLY A 313 6.12 -6.63 -33.20
C GLY A 313 5.86 -6.53 -34.70
N THR A 314 6.63 -7.24 -35.54
CA THR A 314 6.54 -7.09 -37.01
C THR A 314 5.46 -7.96 -37.66
N SER A 315 5.07 -9.10 -37.08
CA SER A 315 3.97 -9.92 -37.59
C SER A 315 3.38 -10.84 -36.52
N SER A 316 2.06 -10.89 -36.41
CA SER A 316 1.33 -11.82 -35.55
C SER A 316 1.59 -13.29 -35.92
N THR A 317 1.85 -13.58 -37.20
CA THR A 317 2.22 -14.93 -37.67
C THR A 317 3.61 -15.33 -37.17
N GLN A 318 4.59 -14.42 -37.22
CA GLN A 318 5.95 -14.68 -36.71
C GLN A 318 5.93 -14.91 -35.18
N HIS A 319 5.19 -14.09 -34.44
CA HIS A 319 5.05 -14.26 -32.98
C HIS A 319 4.40 -15.59 -32.60
N ARG A 320 3.42 -16.07 -33.39
CA ARG A 320 2.75 -17.35 -33.16
C ARG A 320 3.65 -18.55 -33.51
N LEU A 321 4.43 -18.46 -34.59
CA LEU A 321 5.42 -19.49 -34.95
C LEU A 321 6.54 -19.60 -33.90
N PHE A 322 7.02 -18.46 -33.38
CA PHE A 322 7.99 -18.45 -32.27
C PHE A 322 7.42 -19.10 -31.01
N ARG A 323 6.19 -18.74 -30.59
CA ARG A 323 5.55 -19.36 -29.42
C ARG A 323 5.27 -20.86 -29.59
N GLN A 324 5.04 -21.33 -30.82
CA GLN A 324 4.94 -22.76 -31.09
C GLN A 324 6.28 -23.46 -30.88
N LEU A 325 7.38 -22.92 -31.43
CA LEU A 325 8.72 -23.48 -31.21
C LEU A 325 9.13 -23.52 -29.73
N VAL A 326 8.74 -22.49 -28.95
CA VAL A 326 8.99 -22.44 -27.51
C VAL A 326 8.15 -23.48 -26.75
N ALA A 327 6.90 -23.68 -27.13
CA ALA A 327 6.02 -24.71 -26.53
C ALA A 327 6.45 -26.15 -26.89
N ASP A 328 7.13 -26.34 -28.02
CA ASP A 328 7.68 -27.61 -28.48
C ASP A 328 9.11 -27.89 -27.92
N SER A 329 9.67 -27.00 -27.08
CA SER A 329 10.98 -27.17 -26.43
C SER A 329 10.83 -27.72 -24.99
N GLU A 330 11.55 -28.80 -24.67
CA GLU A 330 11.58 -29.35 -23.31
C GLU A 330 12.45 -28.54 -22.34
N ASP A 331 13.39 -27.72 -22.85
CA ASP A 331 14.32 -26.90 -22.06
C ASP A 331 13.80 -25.46 -21.80
N ALA A 332 12.71 -25.06 -22.47
CA ALA A 332 12.21 -23.69 -22.43
C ALA A 332 11.63 -23.34 -21.04
N THR A 333 12.34 -22.47 -20.32
CA THR A 333 11.91 -22.03 -18.98
C THR A 333 10.69 -21.10 -18.97
N HIS A 334 10.24 -20.60 -20.13
CA HIS A 334 9.22 -19.55 -20.24
C HIS A 334 8.51 -19.50 -21.62
N ASP A 335 7.20 -19.26 -21.63
CA ASP A 335 6.33 -19.36 -22.82
C ASP A 335 6.49 -18.27 -23.90
N ASP A 336 7.13 -17.13 -23.62
CA ASP A 336 7.25 -15.99 -24.56
C ASP A 336 8.39 -15.02 -24.18
N LEU A 337 8.88 -14.27 -25.17
CA LEU A 337 9.76 -13.11 -24.99
C LEU A 337 8.95 -11.90 -24.47
N LEU A 338 9.61 -10.89 -23.89
CA LEU A 338 8.94 -9.65 -23.45
C LEU A 338 9.10 -8.53 -24.47
N LEU A 339 7.97 -7.91 -24.88
CA LEU A 339 7.99 -6.71 -25.73
C LEU A 339 8.42 -5.49 -24.91
N HIS A 340 9.24 -4.63 -25.51
CA HIS A 340 9.85 -3.48 -24.86
C HIS A 340 8.95 -2.23 -24.87
N ASN A 341 9.05 -1.39 -23.83
CA ASN A 341 8.81 0.05 -23.94
C ASN A 341 10.00 0.82 -23.34
N ASP A 342 10.37 1.95 -23.96
CA ASP A 342 11.61 2.67 -23.66
C ASP A 342 11.67 3.34 -22.27
N VAL A 343 10.58 3.30 -21.50
CA VAL A 343 10.41 4.12 -20.28
C VAL A 343 11.10 3.51 -19.05
N ARG A 344 11.56 2.24 -19.08
CA ARG A 344 12.03 1.54 -17.86
C ARG A 344 13.25 0.63 -18.11
N TRP A 345 14.40 0.94 -17.51
CA TRP A 345 15.61 0.08 -17.59
C TRP A 345 15.39 -1.35 -17.07
N LEU A 346 14.52 -1.52 -16.07
CA LEU A 346 14.09 -2.83 -15.55
C LEU A 346 13.43 -3.72 -16.63
N SER A 347 12.87 -3.15 -17.71
CA SER A 347 12.39 -3.94 -18.85
C SER A 347 13.55 -4.45 -19.70
N LYS A 348 14.62 -3.67 -19.87
CA LYS A 348 15.84 -4.08 -20.59
C LYS A 348 16.57 -5.20 -19.83
N GLY A 349 16.71 -5.06 -18.52
CA GLY A 349 17.26 -6.11 -17.65
C GLY A 349 16.45 -7.40 -17.70
N LYS A 350 15.12 -7.33 -17.53
CA LYS A 350 14.23 -8.51 -17.61
C LYS A 350 14.12 -9.12 -19.01
N ALA A 351 14.19 -8.31 -20.06
CA ALA A 351 14.20 -8.81 -21.43
C ALA A 351 15.53 -9.49 -21.76
N LEU A 352 16.66 -8.97 -21.26
CA LEU A 352 17.98 -9.61 -21.39
C LEU A 352 18.05 -10.91 -20.59
N ASP A 353 17.59 -10.90 -19.34
CA ASP A 353 17.47 -12.08 -18.47
C ASP A 353 16.60 -13.17 -19.12
N ARG A 354 15.44 -12.79 -19.68
CA ARG A 354 14.55 -13.69 -20.44
C ARG A 354 15.16 -14.18 -21.76
N PHE A 355 15.94 -13.34 -22.44
CA PHE A 355 16.65 -13.67 -23.68
C PHE A 355 17.80 -14.66 -23.41
N CYS A 356 18.56 -14.46 -22.34
CA CYS A 356 19.59 -15.40 -21.87
C CYS A 356 18.97 -16.72 -21.37
N ALA A 357 17.80 -16.69 -20.73
CA ALA A 357 17.07 -17.88 -20.29
C ALA A 357 16.36 -18.67 -21.42
N LEU A 358 16.34 -18.13 -22.66
CA LEU A 358 15.78 -18.74 -23.88
C LEU A 358 16.81 -18.75 -25.01
N LEU A 359 18.10 -18.69 -24.68
CA LEU A 359 19.17 -18.47 -25.66
C LEU A 359 19.28 -19.64 -26.66
N GLY A 360 19.03 -20.88 -26.20
CA GLY A 360 19.02 -22.07 -27.04
C GLY A 360 17.92 -22.03 -28.10
N GLU A 361 16.69 -21.70 -27.70
CA GLU A 361 15.52 -21.57 -28.56
C GLU A 361 15.67 -20.41 -29.54
N VAL A 362 16.16 -19.25 -29.08
CA VAL A 362 16.46 -18.09 -29.93
C VAL A 362 17.50 -18.48 -30.99
N LYS A 363 18.55 -19.21 -30.61
CA LYS A 363 19.59 -19.68 -31.52
C LYS A 363 19.05 -20.67 -32.57
N ALA A 364 18.18 -21.60 -32.16
CA ALA A 364 17.51 -22.54 -33.07
C ALA A 364 16.55 -21.83 -34.05
N PHE A 365 15.80 -20.83 -33.56
CA PHE A 365 14.91 -19.99 -34.38
C PHE A 365 15.71 -19.14 -35.39
N LEU A 366 16.85 -18.59 -34.99
CA LEU A 366 17.72 -17.82 -35.88
C LEU A 366 18.43 -18.71 -36.92
N MET A 367 18.89 -19.92 -36.53
CA MET A 367 19.52 -20.87 -37.46
C MET A 367 18.54 -21.44 -38.51
N SER A 368 17.26 -21.60 -38.17
CA SER A 368 16.24 -22.09 -39.11
C SER A 368 15.68 -21.00 -40.04
N SER A 369 16.02 -19.73 -39.78
CA SER A 369 15.58 -18.59 -40.57
C SER A 369 16.40 -18.40 -41.86
N LYS A 370 15.72 -18.34 -43.01
CA LYS A 370 16.36 -18.03 -44.31
C LYS A 370 16.71 -16.54 -44.50
N ASN A 371 16.60 -15.72 -43.46
CA ASN A 371 16.81 -14.27 -43.52
C ASN A 371 18.29 -13.92 -43.28
N LYS A 372 18.89 -13.16 -44.20
CA LYS A 372 20.30 -12.77 -44.17
C LYS A 372 20.73 -12.03 -42.89
N ALA A 373 19.81 -11.32 -42.24
CA ALA A 373 20.05 -10.62 -40.98
C ALA A 373 20.26 -11.54 -39.75
N ALA A 374 19.88 -12.82 -39.83
CA ALA A 374 20.02 -13.76 -38.70
C ALA A 374 21.48 -14.22 -38.48
N ALA A 375 22.30 -14.23 -39.54
CA ALA A 375 23.68 -14.70 -39.49
C ALA A 375 24.60 -13.77 -38.66
N ASP A 376 24.40 -12.45 -38.77
CA ASP A 376 25.21 -11.42 -38.09
C ASP A 376 24.98 -11.34 -36.56
N HIS A 377 24.13 -12.21 -36.01
CA HIS A 377 23.75 -12.19 -34.59
C HIS A 377 24.37 -13.32 -33.76
N LEU A 378 24.91 -14.37 -34.40
CA LEU A 378 25.47 -15.55 -33.71
C LEU A 378 26.85 -15.35 -33.07
N THR A 379 27.58 -14.29 -33.43
CA THR A 379 29.01 -14.12 -33.04
C THR A 379 29.22 -13.49 -31.66
N PHE A 380 28.16 -13.06 -30.97
CA PHE A 380 28.27 -12.20 -29.79
C PHE A 380 28.10 -12.91 -28.42
N GLU A 381 27.70 -14.17 -28.39
CA GLU A 381 27.17 -14.81 -27.15
C GLU A 381 28.23 -15.42 -26.21
N MET A 382 29.49 -15.57 -26.64
CA MET A 382 30.49 -16.40 -25.93
C MET A 382 31.23 -15.72 -24.76
N GLU A 383 31.00 -14.43 -24.49
CA GLU A 383 31.85 -13.62 -23.59
C GLU A 383 31.25 -13.39 -22.18
N LEU A 384 30.01 -13.84 -21.93
CA LEU A 384 29.22 -13.44 -20.74
C LEU A 384 29.35 -14.35 -19.50
N ILE A 385 30.19 -15.39 -19.54
CA ILE A 385 30.18 -16.47 -18.52
C ILE A 385 31.02 -16.17 -17.26
N ASP A 386 31.96 -15.22 -17.32
CA ASP A 386 33.13 -15.20 -16.40
C ASP A 386 33.00 -14.33 -15.12
N PHE A 387 31.85 -13.72 -14.81
CA PHE A 387 31.80 -12.55 -13.91
C PHE A 387 31.13 -12.72 -12.51
N GLN A 388 30.96 -13.93 -11.97
CA GLN A 388 30.15 -14.13 -10.73
C GLN A 388 30.87 -14.80 -9.54
N THR A 389 31.56 -13.99 -8.73
CA THR A 389 32.03 -14.28 -7.35
C THR A 389 32.06 -12.98 -6.52
N THR A 390 31.96 -12.91 -5.18
CA THR A 390 31.47 -13.86 -4.14
C THR A 390 30.76 -13.05 -3.01
N SER A 391 31.28 -12.96 -1.79
CA SER A 391 30.62 -12.37 -0.62
C SER A 391 31.53 -12.29 0.61
N LEU A 392 31.23 -11.39 1.57
CA LEU A 392 31.37 -11.63 3.03
C LEU A 392 30.74 -10.55 3.94
N VAL A 393 30.43 -9.34 3.43
CA VAL A 393 29.63 -8.32 4.18
C VAL A 393 28.12 -8.63 4.13
N LYS A 394 27.70 -9.61 3.34
CA LYS A 394 26.29 -9.91 3.06
C LYS A 394 25.55 -10.51 4.26
N ASP A 395 26.21 -11.20 5.19
CA ASP A 395 25.52 -12.11 6.12
C ASP A 395 24.84 -11.43 7.32
N ALA A 396 25.43 -10.37 7.89
CA ALA A 396 24.76 -9.56 8.93
C ALA A 396 23.59 -8.74 8.36
N PHE A 397 23.64 -8.38 7.07
CA PHE A 397 22.52 -7.76 6.38
C PHE A 397 21.42 -8.77 6.01
N ARG A 398 21.79 -10.00 5.62
CA ARG A 398 20.87 -11.11 5.30
C ARG A 398 20.00 -11.56 6.47
N SER A 399 20.42 -11.39 7.71
CA SER A 399 19.65 -11.79 8.90
C SER A 399 18.55 -10.81 9.31
N ALA A 400 18.51 -9.60 8.75
CA ALA A 400 17.42 -8.64 8.95
C ALA A 400 16.45 -8.70 7.77
N GLU A 401 15.14 -8.69 8.02
CA GLU A 401 14.13 -8.64 6.94
C GLU A 401 14.27 -7.39 6.05
N SER A 402 14.85 -6.30 6.58
CA SER A 402 15.24 -5.10 5.84
C SER A 402 16.20 -4.23 6.65
N VAL A 403 16.91 -3.30 5.98
CA VAL A 403 17.68 -2.22 6.66
C VAL A 403 16.80 -1.46 7.66
N SER A 404 15.54 -1.21 7.29
CA SER A 404 14.53 -0.55 8.14
C SER A 404 14.20 -1.35 9.40
N ALA A 405 14.01 -2.67 9.29
CA ALA A 405 13.70 -3.53 10.44
C ALA A 405 14.84 -3.54 11.48
N PHE A 406 16.10 -3.56 11.02
CA PHE A 406 17.28 -3.46 11.89
C PHE A 406 17.26 -2.19 12.74
N TRP A 407 17.07 -1.01 12.13
CA TRP A 407 17.10 0.27 12.85
C TRP A 407 15.87 0.52 13.73
N VAL A 408 14.71 -0.06 13.41
CA VAL A 408 13.53 0.00 14.28
C VAL A 408 13.78 -0.71 15.63
N ALA A 409 14.53 -1.82 15.62
CA ALA A 409 14.82 -2.62 16.80
C ALA A 409 15.93 -2.05 17.72
N CYS A 410 16.69 -1.03 17.27
CA CYS A 410 17.74 -0.41 18.10
C CYS A 410 17.16 0.41 19.27
N SER A 411 17.90 0.50 20.39
CA SER A 411 17.52 1.31 21.57
C SER A 411 17.35 2.80 21.23
N GLU A 412 16.47 3.50 21.96
CA GLU A 412 16.23 4.94 21.80
C GLU A 412 17.35 5.84 22.33
N GLU A 413 18.27 5.28 23.12
CA GLU A 413 19.40 6.02 23.73
C GLU A 413 20.50 6.39 22.72
N TYR A 414 20.47 5.86 21.50
CA TYR A 414 21.45 6.15 20.46
C TYR A 414 21.07 7.36 19.62
N SER A 415 21.88 8.43 19.68
CA SER A 415 21.76 9.61 18.79
C SER A 415 21.78 9.25 17.30
N THR A 416 22.47 8.16 16.93
CA THR A 416 22.50 7.61 15.57
C THR A 416 21.17 7.03 15.12
N LYS A 417 20.24 6.66 16.02
CA LYS A 417 18.90 6.19 15.64
C LYS A 417 18.07 7.32 15.01
N ASN A 418 18.17 8.54 15.53
CA ASN A 418 17.49 9.71 14.94
C ASN A 418 18.05 10.04 13.56
N LEU A 419 19.38 9.98 13.39
CA LEU A 419 20.03 10.14 12.08
C LEU A 419 19.64 9.01 11.12
N ALA A 420 19.62 7.76 11.58
CA ALA A 420 19.17 6.62 10.77
C ALA A 420 17.71 6.75 10.36
N PHE A 421 16.83 7.26 11.23
CA PHE A 421 15.43 7.51 10.88
C PHE A 421 15.30 8.64 9.86
N TYR A 422 16.07 9.72 10.01
CA TYR A 422 16.14 10.81 9.02
C TYR A 422 16.64 10.32 7.65
N VAL A 423 17.62 9.40 7.61
CA VAL A 423 18.10 8.78 6.36
C VAL A 423 17.11 7.74 5.82
N LEU A 424 16.43 6.98 6.68
CA LEU A 424 15.46 5.95 6.26
C LEU A 424 14.10 6.51 5.84
N THR A 425 13.72 7.73 6.28
CA THR A 425 12.58 8.45 5.70
C THR A 425 12.86 8.99 4.31
N MET A 426 14.12 9.06 3.86
CA MET A 426 14.45 9.47 2.49
C MET A 426 13.93 8.47 1.46
N PHE A 427 13.32 8.96 0.39
CA PHE A 427 13.07 8.14 -0.80
C PHE A 427 14.41 7.83 -1.52
N PRO A 428 14.77 6.56 -1.72
CA PRO A 428 15.93 6.21 -2.55
C PRO A 428 15.67 6.45 -4.05
N SER A 429 14.39 6.50 -4.47
CA SER A 429 13.99 6.76 -5.86
C SER A 429 12.49 7.03 -5.98
N THR A 430 12.06 7.54 -7.13
CA THR A 430 10.64 7.57 -7.55
C THR A 430 10.13 6.20 -8.05
N TYR A 431 10.72 5.07 -7.64
CA TYR A 431 10.25 3.73 -8.04
C TYR A 431 8.76 3.55 -7.78
N THR A 432 8.28 4.01 -6.63
CA THR A 432 6.89 3.87 -6.21
C THR A 432 5.96 4.73 -7.07
N CYS A 433 6.37 5.94 -7.49
CA CYS A 433 5.70 6.74 -8.52
C CYS A 433 5.67 5.98 -9.87
N LYS A 434 6.77 5.36 -10.29
CA LYS A 434 6.82 4.55 -11.53
C LYS A 434 5.94 3.30 -11.44
N SER A 435 5.85 2.66 -10.28
CA SER A 435 4.91 1.56 -10.04
C SER A 435 3.47 2.06 -10.15
N ALA A 436 3.19 3.21 -9.52
CA ALA A 436 1.90 3.89 -9.59
C ALA A 436 1.51 4.23 -11.04
N PHE A 437 2.42 4.74 -11.88
CA PHE A 437 2.15 4.95 -13.31
C PHE A 437 1.73 3.67 -14.05
N SER A 438 2.24 2.50 -13.63
CA SER A 438 1.80 1.22 -14.19
C SER A 438 0.37 0.86 -13.76
N SER A 439 0.03 1.09 -12.49
CA SER A 439 -1.36 0.98 -12.01
C SER A 439 -2.28 2.01 -12.67
N MET A 440 -1.84 3.26 -12.85
CA MET A 440 -2.58 4.32 -13.53
C MET A 440 -2.89 3.94 -14.97
N ASN A 441 -1.96 3.32 -15.72
CA ASN A 441 -2.24 2.83 -17.08
C ASN A 441 -3.20 1.64 -17.08
N ALA A 442 -3.11 0.73 -16.09
CA ALA A 442 -4.09 -0.34 -15.91
C ALA A 442 -5.47 0.17 -15.45
N ILE A 443 -5.52 1.37 -14.85
CA ILE A 443 -6.76 2.08 -14.52
C ILE A 443 -7.30 2.84 -15.75
N LYS A 444 -6.47 3.58 -16.50
CA LYS A 444 -6.81 4.31 -17.74
C LYS A 444 -6.94 3.37 -18.97
N ILE A 445 -7.77 2.33 -18.87
CA ILE A 445 -8.12 1.46 -20.02
C ILE A 445 -9.39 1.97 -20.74
N HIS A 446 -9.59 1.54 -21.99
CA HIS A 446 -10.73 1.92 -22.84
C HIS A 446 -12.12 1.65 -22.20
N GLU A 447 -12.21 0.71 -21.26
CA GLU A 447 -13.45 0.41 -20.53
C GLU A 447 -13.83 1.50 -19.50
N ARG A 448 -12.98 2.53 -19.31
CA ARG A 448 -13.15 3.62 -18.33
C ARG A 448 -13.04 5.02 -18.96
N ASN A 449 -13.55 5.20 -20.18
CA ASN A 449 -13.54 6.48 -20.93
C ASN A 449 -14.30 7.67 -20.25
N ARG A 450 -14.73 7.56 -18.99
CA ARG A 450 -15.41 8.62 -18.21
C ARG A 450 -14.83 8.80 -16.79
N LEU A 451 -13.61 8.33 -16.54
CA LEU A 451 -12.98 8.43 -15.22
C LEU A 451 -12.56 9.88 -14.92
N THR A 452 -13.05 10.46 -13.82
CA THR A 452 -12.61 11.79 -13.36
C THR A 452 -11.22 11.72 -12.70
N HIS A 453 -10.50 12.84 -12.60
CA HIS A 453 -9.22 12.91 -11.87
C HIS A 453 -9.38 12.45 -10.41
N THR A 454 -10.47 12.83 -9.73
CA THR A 454 -10.79 12.38 -8.36
C THR A 454 -10.98 10.87 -8.27
N ASN A 455 -11.71 10.27 -9.22
CA ASN A 455 -11.90 8.81 -9.24
C ASN A 455 -10.61 8.06 -9.59
N LEU A 456 -9.74 8.66 -10.41
CA LEU A 456 -8.41 8.15 -10.70
C LEU A 456 -7.51 8.17 -9.46
N GLU A 457 -7.44 9.30 -8.75
CA GLU A 457 -6.69 9.43 -7.50
C GLU A 457 -7.14 8.42 -6.45
N ASN A 458 -8.46 8.25 -6.28
CA ASN A 458 -9.02 7.33 -5.29
C ASN A 458 -8.72 5.85 -5.62
N CYS A 459 -8.82 5.45 -6.89
CA CYS A 459 -8.38 4.13 -7.34
C CYS A 459 -6.88 3.93 -7.13
N LEU A 460 -6.06 4.91 -7.51
CA LEU A 460 -4.60 4.83 -7.44
C LEU A 460 -4.14 4.74 -5.98
N ARG A 461 -4.70 5.54 -5.08
CA ARG A 461 -4.44 5.51 -3.63
C ARG A 461 -4.67 4.12 -3.06
N ILE A 462 -5.81 3.50 -3.35
CA ILE A 462 -6.11 2.13 -2.88
C ILE A 462 -5.20 1.08 -3.53
N SER A 463 -4.86 1.24 -4.82
CA SER A 463 -3.96 0.33 -5.54
C SER A 463 -2.59 0.25 -4.87
N VAL A 464 -1.97 1.41 -4.61
CA VAL A 464 -0.57 1.52 -4.18
C VAL A 464 -0.33 1.55 -2.66
N THR A 465 -1.34 1.88 -1.85
CA THR A 465 -1.15 2.13 -0.40
C THR A 465 -0.62 0.91 0.37
N THR A 466 0.11 1.14 1.46
CA THR A 466 0.46 0.10 2.46
C THR A 466 -0.51 0.04 3.64
N VAL A 467 -1.43 1.01 3.73
CA VAL A 467 -2.44 1.11 4.79
C VAL A 467 -3.62 0.19 4.49
N THR A 468 -4.20 -0.40 5.53
CA THR A 468 -5.47 -1.15 5.44
C THR A 468 -6.55 -0.37 6.19
N PRO A 469 -7.62 0.10 5.54
CA PRO A 469 -8.66 0.90 6.19
C PRO A 469 -9.51 0.06 7.14
N ASP A 470 -9.91 0.63 8.27
CA ASP A 470 -10.88 -0.01 9.17
C ASP A 470 -12.31 0.11 8.62
N ILE A 471 -12.66 -0.83 7.75
CA ILE A 471 -14.01 -1.00 7.20
C ILE A 471 -15.09 -1.08 8.29
N ARG A 472 -14.78 -1.58 9.49
CA ARG A 472 -15.77 -1.64 10.58
C ARG A 472 -16.07 -0.25 11.13
N SER A 473 -15.04 0.58 11.34
CA SER A 473 -15.20 1.98 11.76
C SER A 473 -15.94 2.80 10.69
N ILE A 474 -15.63 2.58 9.40
CA ILE A 474 -16.33 3.24 8.29
C ILE A 474 -17.85 2.94 8.31
N VAL A 475 -18.22 1.65 8.46
CA VAL A 475 -19.63 1.22 8.54
C VAL A 475 -20.31 1.70 9.81
N ALA A 476 -19.64 1.64 10.96
CA ALA A 476 -20.19 2.06 12.26
C ALA A 476 -20.46 3.57 12.32
N ASN A 477 -19.64 4.38 11.66
CA ASN A 477 -19.81 5.84 11.55
C ASN A 477 -20.82 6.26 10.47
N ASN A 478 -21.52 5.31 9.82
CA ASN A 478 -22.49 5.55 8.74
C ASN A 478 -21.99 6.39 7.55
N ARG A 479 -20.67 6.61 7.40
CA ARG A 479 -20.06 7.43 6.33
C ARG A 479 -20.35 6.96 4.91
N CYS A 480 -20.95 5.78 4.75
CA CYS A 480 -21.32 5.20 3.47
C CYS A 480 -22.76 4.69 3.42
N GLN A 481 -23.65 5.11 4.32
CA GLN A 481 -25.09 4.87 4.15
C GLN A 481 -25.68 5.87 3.16
N PHE A 482 -25.24 5.75 1.91
CA PHE A 482 -25.87 6.41 0.78
C PHE A 482 -27.22 5.72 0.53
N SER A 483 -28.31 6.43 0.80
CA SER A 483 -29.64 6.03 0.37
C SER A 483 -29.68 5.93 -1.16
N HIS A 484 -30.49 4.99 -1.66
CA HIS A 484 -30.71 4.79 -3.10
C HIS A 484 -31.30 6.03 -3.78
#